data_AF-A0A4R7FZB7-F1
#
_entry.id   AF-A0A4R7FZB7-F1
#
_cell.length_a   1.000
_cell.length_b   1.000
_cell.length_c   1.000
_cell.angle_alpha   90.00
_cell.angle_beta   90.00
_cell.angle_gamma   90.00
#
_symmetry.space_group_name_H-M   'P 1'
#
loop_
_entity.id
_entity.type
_entity.pdbx_description
1 polymer ?
#
loop_
_entity_poly.entity_id
_entity_poly.type
_entity_poly.pdbx_seq_one_letter_code
_entity_poly.pdbx_strand_id
1 'polypeptide(L)'
;MTSTASEQRQALVTALRSVSADAPTLCEGWAAEDLALHIVIRDSHPHLLIGPSLPLVGDRASKALKNLRSTGYESLVERVQAGPPSYFPQSFPPLNDLMNTAEFYIHTEDVLRAQPDFDPKHPRSISEKLRRRLWKQGSMMFPMAARSAKQRITFVSPGYGSTTSGPASAPMRKITGAPEELLLWAFGRKEKAQVSIGEA
;
A
#
# COMPACT_ATOMS: atom_id res chain seq x y z
N MET A 1 23.97 3.09 -0.41
CA MET A 1 22.77 3.95 -0.47
C MET A 1 21.56 3.06 -0.21
N THR A 2 20.78 3.34 0.83
CA THR A 2 19.52 2.63 1.13
C THR A 2 18.50 2.89 0.01
N SER A 3 17.75 1.86 -0.38
CA SER A 3 16.68 2.01 -1.37
C SER A 3 15.45 2.65 -0.73
N THR A 4 14.62 3.33 -1.53
CA THR A 4 13.34 3.89 -1.03
C THR A 4 12.41 2.80 -0.49
N ALA A 5 12.48 1.58 -1.02
CA ALA A 5 11.69 0.46 -0.52
C ALA A 5 12.16 0.02 0.88
N SER A 6 13.47 -0.01 1.14
CA SER A 6 14.02 -0.30 2.47
C SER A 6 13.63 0.79 3.48
N GLU A 7 13.70 2.07 3.09
CA GLU A 7 13.23 3.19 3.91
C GLU A 7 11.73 3.07 4.23
N GLN A 8 10.89 2.70 3.25
CA GLN A 8 9.46 2.54 3.49
C GLN A 8 9.11 1.28 4.29
N ARG A 9 9.87 0.18 4.13
CA ARG A 9 9.74 -1.00 5.01
C ARG A 9 10.01 -0.61 6.46
N GLN A 10 11.09 0.15 6.70
CA GLN A 10 11.40 0.60 8.06
C GLN A 10 10.31 1.52 8.63
N ALA A 11 9.74 2.40 7.79
CA ALA A 11 8.62 3.24 8.21
C ALA A 11 7.37 2.43 8.57
N LEU A 12 7.06 1.39 7.79
CA LEU A 12 5.96 0.46 8.09
C LEU A 12 6.20 -0.26 9.41
N VAL A 13 7.41 -0.77 9.65
CA VAL A 13 7.79 -1.41 10.92
C VAL A 13 7.59 -0.44 12.09
N THR A 14 8.03 0.80 11.95
CA THR A 14 7.83 1.82 12.98
C THR A 14 6.34 2.08 13.25
N ALA A 15 5.51 2.18 12.21
CA ALA A 15 4.08 2.39 12.37
C ALA A 15 3.38 1.19 13.03
N LEU A 16 3.75 -0.05 12.67
CA LEU A 16 3.23 -1.25 13.31
C LEU A 16 3.63 -1.30 14.79
N ARG A 17 4.88 -0.98 15.13
CA ARG A 17 5.33 -0.92 16.54
C ARG A 17 4.65 0.17 17.37
N SER A 18 4.08 1.20 16.75
CA SER A 18 3.39 2.26 17.47
C SER A 18 1.95 1.94 17.86
N VAL A 19 1.42 0.79 17.44
CA VAL A 19 0.02 0.40 17.66
C VAL A 19 -0.07 -1.01 18.25
N SER A 20 -1.19 -1.35 18.87
CA SER A 20 -1.48 -2.70 19.33
C SER A 20 -1.87 -3.62 18.16
N ALA A 21 -1.78 -4.93 18.38
CA ALA A 21 -2.11 -5.94 17.37
C ALA A 21 -3.54 -5.82 16.81
N ASP A 22 -4.49 -5.40 17.66
CA ASP A 22 -5.91 -5.20 17.37
C ASP A 22 -6.26 -3.80 16.86
N ALA A 23 -5.27 -2.89 16.76
CA ALA A 23 -5.51 -1.54 16.28
C ALA A 23 -6.07 -1.54 14.85
N PRO A 24 -7.04 -0.65 14.54
CA PRO A 24 -7.65 -0.60 13.23
C PRO A 24 -6.66 -0.16 12.16
N THR A 25 -6.90 -0.59 10.92
CA THR A 25 -6.21 -0.07 9.73
C THR A 25 -7.23 0.48 8.73
N LEU A 26 -6.76 1.17 7.69
CA LEU A 26 -7.64 1.57 6.57
C LEU A 26 -8.00 0.41 5.64
N CYS A 27 -7.41 -0.76 5.81
CA CYS A 27 -7.88 -1.99 5.17
C CYS A 27 -9.14 -2.47 5.90
N GLU A 28 -10.29 -2.43 5.22
CA GLU A 28 -11.56 -2.83 5.81
C GLU A 28 -11.49 -4.25 6.41
N GLY A 29 -11.89 -4.37 7.67
CA GLY A 29 -11.88 -5.63 8.42
C GLY A 29 -10.50 -6.13 8.84
N TRP A 30 -9.43 -5.33 8.68
CA TRP A 30 -8.06 -5.71 9.07
C TRP A 30 -7.59 -4.91 10.28
N ALA A 31 -7.12 -5.64 11.29
CA ALA A 31 -6.29 -5.09 12.36
C ALA A 31 -4.82 -5.01 11.95
N ALA A 32 -3.99 -4.36 12.77
CA ALA A 32 -2.57 -4.23 12.52
C ALA A 32 -1.86 -5.59 12.39
N GLU A 33 -2.30 -6.61 13.13
CA GLU A 33 -1.79 -7.99 13.00
C GLU A 33 -2.09 -8.59 11.61
N ASP A 34 -3.29 -8.37 11.08
CA ASP A 34 -3.67 -8.85 9.75
C ASP A 34 -2.79 -8.23 8.67
N LEU A 35 -2.52 -6.93 8.80
CA LEU A 35 -1.64 -6.20 7.90
C LEU A 35 -0.19 -6.69 8.01
N ALA A 36 0.33 -6.91 9.21
CA ALA A 36 1.67 -7.47 9.40
C ALA A 36 1.78 -8.88 8.79
N LEU A 37 0.80 -9.73 9.04
CA LEU A 37 0.73 -11.07 8.48
C LEU A 37 0.68 -11.04 6.95
N HIS A 38 -0.11 -10.16 6.36
CA HIS A 38 -0.18 -9.97 4.90
C HIS A 38 1.21 -9.72 4.30
N ILE A 39 1.99 -8.83 4.90
CA ILE A 39 3.34 -8.50 4.43
C ILE A 39 4.28 -9.71 4.57
N VAL A 40 4.21 -10.44 5.68
CA VAL A 40 5.02 -11.66 5.88
C VAL A 40 4.70 -12.73 4.84
N ILE A 41 3.40 -12.93 4.54
CA ILE A 41 2.97 -13.88 3.49
C ILE A 41 3.49 -13.42 2.13
N ARG A 42 3.36 -12.13 1.81
CA ARG A 42 3.84 -11.59 0.53
C ARG A 42 5.34 -11.81 0.35
N ASP A 43 6.13 -11.56 1.39
CA ASP A 43 7.59 -11.68 1.33
C ASP A 43 8.07 -13.14 1.30
N SER A 44 7.44 -14.02 2.07
CA SER A 44 7.96 -15.39 2.31
C SER A 44 7.19 -16.49 1.60
N HIS A 45 5.93 -16.25 1.24
CA HIS A 45 5.03 -17.25 0.70
C HIS A 45 4.09 -16.66 -0.37
N PRO A 46 4.60 -15.98 -1.41
CA PRO A 46 3.75 -15.35 -2.43
C PRO A 46 2.88 -16.36 -3.18
N HIS A 47 3.26 -17.64 -3.21
CA HIS A 47 2.42 -18.73 -3.74
C HIS A 47 1.12 -18.95 -2.94
N LEU A 48 1.03 -18.42 -1.71
CA LEU A 48 -0.20 -18.41 -0.91
C LEU A 48 -1.09 -17.19 -1.22
N LEU A 49 -0.59 -16.19 -1.96
CA LEU A 49 -1.37 -15.08 -2.50
C LEU A 49 -2.05 -15.52 -3.81
N ILE A 50 -3.21 -16.16 -3.72
CA ILE A 50 -4.00 -16.54 -4.91
C ILE A 50 -5.17 -15.57 -5.09
N GLY A 51 -5.00 -14.61 -5.99
CA GLY A 51 -6.06 -13.71 -6.49
C GLY A 51 -6.46 -12.56 -5.56
N PRO A 52 -7.16 -11.53 -6.08
CA PRO A 52 -7.50 -10.31 -5.34
C PRO A 52 -8.62 -10.48 -4.29
N SER A 53 -9.24 -11.66 -4.16
CA SER A 53 -10.46 -11.83 -3.36
C SER A 53 -10.79 -13.28 -2.96
N LEU A 54 -9.82 -14.18 -2.74
CA LEU A 54 -10.16 -15.54 -2.29
C LEU A 54 -9.52 -15.93 -0.95
N PRO A 55 -10.32 -16.49 -0.01
CA PRO A 55 -9.79 -17.17 1.16
C PRO A 55 -9.00 -18.39 0.67
N LEU A 56 -7.84 -18.60 1.28
CA LEU A 56 -6.92 -19.70 1.01
C LEU A 56 -7.60 -21.02 0.63
N VAL A 57 -7.33 -21.51 -0.56
CA VAL A 57 -7.77 -22.85 -0.99
C VAL A 57 -6.71 -23.87 -0.55
N GLY A 58 -6.87 -24.42 0.65
CA GLY A 58 -6.15 -25.63 1.10
C GLY A 58 -5.76 -25.66 2.58
N ASP A 59 -5.88 -26.84 3.21
CA ASP A 59 -5.57 -27.06 4.63
C ASP A 59 -4.13 -26.69 5.01
N ARG A 60 -3.17 -26.92 4.10
CA ARG A 60 -1.75 -26.59 4.32
C ARG A 60 -1.52 -25.09 4.43
N ALA A 61 -2.13 -24.32 3.54
CA ALA A 61 -2.04 -22.88 3.54
C ALA A 61 -2.72 -22.32 4.82
N SER A 62 -3.89 -22.84 5.18
CA SER A 62 -4.62 -22.44 6.38
C SER A 62 -3.83 -22.76 7.66
N LYS A 63 -3.15 -23.91 7.70
CA LYS A 63 -2.26 -24.29 8.81
C LYS A 63 -1.02 -23.39 8.88
N ALA A 64 -0.42 -23.03 7.74
CA ALA A 64 0.69 -22.09 7.70
C ALA A 64 0.30 -20.71 8.22
N LEU A 65 -0.89 -20.20 7.86
CA LEU A 65 -1.41 -18.95 8.41
C LEU A 65 -1.66 -19.02 9.92
N LYS A 66 -2.30 -20.10 10.38
CA LYS A 66 -2.54 -20.31 11.82
C LYS A 66 -1.23 -20.35 12.59
N ASN A 67 -0.23 -21.04 12.07
CA ASN A 67 1.10 -21.12 12.67
C ASN A 67 1.78 -19.74 12.70
N LEU A 68 1.70 -18.95 11.61
CA LEU A 68 2.26 -17.59 11.59
C LEU A 68 1.54 -16.67 12.58
N ARG A 69 0.21 -16.72 12.67
CA ARG A 69 -0.52 -15.94 13.69
C ARG A 69 -0.14 -16.36 15.11
N SER A 70 0.06 -17.66 15.34
CA SER A 70 0.42 -18.17 16.66
C SER A 70 1.79 -17.71 17.18
N THR A 71 2.66 -17.15 16.32
CA THR A 71 3.93 -16.56 16.78
C THR A 71 3.75 -15.23 17.50
N GLY A 72 2.57 -14.62 17.41
CA GLY A 72 2.25 -13.33 18.00
C GLY A 72 2.70 -12.14 17.16
N TYR A 73 2.08 -10.99 17.45
CA TYR A 73 2.24 -9.75 16.69
C TYR A 73 3.69 -9.26 16.60
N GLU A 74 4.41 -9.20 17.72
CA GLU A 74 5.81 -8.75 17.72
C GLU A 74 6.70 -9.60 16.80
N SER A 75 6.50 -10.93 16.79
CA SER A 75 7.25 -11.82 15.89
C SER A 75 6.89 -11.58 14.43
N LEU A 76 5.63 -11.23 14.12
CA LEU A 76 5.23 -10.83 12.77
C LEU A 76 5.93 -9.53 12.37
N VAL A 77 5.98 -8.52 13.24
CA VAL A 77 6.65 -7.25 12.97
C VAL A 77 8.16 -7.43 12.78
N GLU A 78 8.81 -8.29 13.58
CA GLU A 78 10.22 -8.67 13.39
C GLU A 78 10.46 -9.32 12.02
N ARG A 79 9.55 -10.19 11.56
CA ARG A 79 9.62 -10.79 10.22
C ARG A 79 9.42 -9.74 9.12
N VAL A 80 8.51 -8.77 9.31
CA VAL A 80 8.36 -7.63 8.39
C VAL A 80 9.66 -6.82 8.31
N GLN A 81 10.33 -6.61 9.44
CA GLN A 81 11.62 -5.91 9.48
C GLN A 81 12.72 -6.70 8.78
N ALA A 82 12.80 -8.02 9.01
CA ALA A 82 13.78 -8.90 8.40
C ALA A 82 13.61 -9.03 6.87
N GLY A 83 12.37 -8.97 6.39
CA GLY A 83 12.04 -9.14 4.97
C GLY A 83 12.11 -10.60 4.51
N PRO A 84 12.19 -10.85 3.19
CA PRO A 84 12.15 -12.20 2.64
C PRO A 84 13.37 -13.04 3.10
N PRO A 85 13.21 -14.37 3.31
CA PRO A 85 14.31 -15.20 3.78
C PRO A 85 15.45 -15.24 2.75
N SER A 86 16.70 -15.26 3.23
CA SER A 86 17.91 -15.18 2.39
C SER A 86 18.09 -16.36 1.42
N TYR A 87 17.47 -17.50 1.70
CA TYR A 87 17.52 -18.72 0.87
C TYR A 87 16.35 -18.83 -0.12
N PHE A 88 15.36 -17.94 -0.06
CA PHE A 88 14.37 -17.88 -1.12
C PHE A 88 15.06 -17.37 -2.39
N PRO A 89 14.99 -18.09 -3.52
CA PRO A 89 15.56 -17.58 -4.75
C PRO A 89 14.90 -16.24 -5.05
N GLN A 90 15.70 -15.24 -5.43
CA GLN A 90 15.23 -13.93 -5.91
C GLN A 90 14.39 -14.03 -7.21
N SER A 91 13.73 -15.18 -7.47
CA SER A 91 13.39 -15.72 -8.79
C SER A 91 11.91 -16.12 -8.95
N PHE A 92 11.02 -15.69 -8.06
CA PHE A 92 9.71 -15.26 -8.55
C PHE A 92 9.85 -13.76 -8.81
N PRO A 93 9.57 -13.28 -10.05
CA PRO A 93 10.04 -11.98 -10.52
C PRO A 93 9.84 -10.95 -9.43
N PRO A 94 10.80 -10.07 -9.14
CA PRO A 94 10.55 -9.03 -8.17
C PRO A 94 9.28 -8.34 -8.66
N LEU A 95 8.18 -8.47 -7.92
CA LEU A 95 7.18 -7.43 -7.89
C LEU A 95 8.02 -6.21 -7.54
N ASN A 96 8.29 -5.43 -8.58
CA ASN A 96 9.54 -4.72 -8.80
C ASN A 96 9.89 -3.87 -7.56
N ASP A 97 11.15 -3.46 -7.32
CA ASP A 97 11.46 -2.50 -6.22
C ASP A 97 10.54 -1.24 -6.28
N LEU A 98 9.98 -1.02 -7.46
CA LEU A 98 8.88 -0.15 -7.80
C LEU A 98 7.53 -0.46 -7.11
N MET A 99 7.05 -1.71 -7.06
CA MET A 99 5.82 -2.06 -6.32
C MET A 99 6.05 -2.04 -4.81
N ASN A 100 7.22 -2.49 -4.35
CA ASN A 100 7.53 -2.55 -2.91
C ASN A 100 7.49 -1.17 -2.23
N THR A 101 7.98 -0.12 -2.88
CA THR A 101 7.97 1.23 -2.28
C THR A 101 6.53 1.73 -2.07
N ALA A 102 5.68 1.61 -3.09
CA ALA A 102 4.29 2.07 -3.03
C ALA A 102 3.49 1.26 -2.01
N GLU A 103 3.70 -0.06 -1.96
CA GLU A 103 3.00 -0.94 -1.05
C GLU A 103 3.35 -0.68 0.42
N PHE A 104 4.64 -0.57 0.75
CA PHE A 104 5.03 -0.21 2.12
C PHE A 104 4.59 1.20 2.48
N TYR A 105 4.61 2.14 1.53
CA TYR A 105 4.09 3.49 1.78
C TYR A 105 2.59 3.45 2.11
N ILE A 106 1.77 2.84 1.25
CA ILE A 106 0.32 2.73 1.44
C ILE A 106 0.00 2.06 2.78
N HIS A 107 0.62 0.93 3.09
CA HIS A 107 0.33 0.23 4.34
C HIS A 107 0.88 0.93 5.58
N THR A 108 1.92 1.76 5.45
CA THR A 108 2.32 2.66 6.54
C THR A 108 1.19 3.65 6.82
N GLU A 109 0.65 4.28 5.77
CA GLU A 109 -0.47 5.22 5.91
C GLU A 109 -1.76 4.51 6.35
N ASP A 110 -1.98 3.24 5.98
CA ASP A 110 -3.13 2.46 6.45
C ASP A 110 -3.11 2.27 7.97
N VAL A 111 -1.94 2.10 8.57
CA VAL A 111 -1.78 2.01 10.02
C VAL A 111 -1.92 3.40 10.64
N LEU A 112 -1.17 4.38 10.16
CA LEU A 112 -1.12 5.71 10.77
C LEU A 112 -2.45 6.47 10.67
N ARG A 113 -3.11 6.47 9.50
CA ARG A 113 -4.33 7.27 9.26
C ARG A 113 -5.61 6.66 9.83
N ALA A 114 -5.54 5.41 10.27
CA ALA A 114 -6.64 4.72 10.91
C ALA A 114 -6.74 5.05 12.41
N GLN A 115 -5.66 5.58 13.00
CA GLN A 115 -5.65 5.91 14.42
C GLN A 115 -6.50 7.15 14.73
N PRO A 116 -7.12 7.21 15.92
CA PRO A 116 -8.03 8.30 16.30
C PRO A 116 -7.33 9.67 16.41
N ASP A 117 -6.01 9.68 16.61
CA ASP A 117 -5.16 10.87 16.75
C ASP A 117 -4.59 11.35 15.40
N PHE A 118 -4.91 10.68 14.28
CA PHE A 118 -4.47 11.12 12.97
C PHE A 118 -5.03 12.51 12.63
N ASP A 119 -4.13 13.46 12.40
CA ASP A 119 -4.47 14.79 11.91
C ASP A 119 -4.18 14.90 10.39
N PRO A 120 -5.20 14.99 9.53
CA PRO A 120 -5.02 15.22 8.11
C PRO A 120 -4.22 16.48 7.80
N LYS A 121 -4.19 17.49 8.67
CA LYS A 121 -3.42 18.73 8.42
C LYS A 121 -1.91 18.55 8.57
N HIS A 122 -1.48 17.47 9.23
CA HIS A 122 -0.07 17.18 9.48
C HIS A 122 0.28 15.76 9.00
N PRO A 123 0.16 15.49 7.68
CA PRO A 123 0.54 14.18 7.16
C PRO A 123 2.04 13.96 7.30
N ARG A 124 2.43 12.68 7.25
CA ARG A 124 3.84 12.29 7.31
C ARG A 124 4.65 13.02 6.23
N SER A 125 5.73 13.67 6.66
CA SER A 125 6.68 14.29 5.73
C SER A 125 7.48 13.24 4.97
N ILE A 126 7.59 13.41 3.65
CA ILE A 126 8.35 12.53 2.78
C ILE A 126 9.39 13.29 1.96
N SER A 127 10.48 12.59 1.63
CA SER A 127 11.53 13.16 0.78
C SER A 127 11.03 13.38 -0.65
N GLU A 128 11.57 14.40 -1.30
CA GLU A 128 11.28 14.70 -2.70
C GLU A 128 11.65 13.53 -3.65
N LYS A 129 12.70 12.78 -3.30
CA LYS A 129 13.08 11.54 -4.00
C LYS A 129 11.98 10.49 -3.92
N LEU A 130 11.40 10.28 -2.74
CA LEU A 130 10.28 9.35 -2.56
C LEU A 130 9.06 9.84 -3.33
N ARG A 131 8.71 11.13 -3.21
CA ARG A 131 7.55 11.72 -3.88
C ARG A 131 7.61 11.56 -5.41
N ARG A 132 8.74 11.85 -6.05
CA ARG A 132 8.96 11.59 -7.50
C ARG A 132 8.77 10.12 -7.86
N ARG A 133 9.23 9.22 -7.00
CA ARG A 133 9.09 7.78 -7.21
C ARG A 133 7.64 7.32 -7.08
N LEU A 134 6.90 7.83 -6.09
CA LEU A 134 5.47 7.57 -5.93
C LEU A 134 4.66 8.10 -7.12
N TRP A 135 5.00 9.27 -7.68
CA TRP A 135 4.35 9.77 -8.89
C TRP A 135 4.53 8.83 -10.09
N LYS A 136 5.77 8.40 -10.35
CA LYS A 136 6.07 7.45 -11.43
C LYS A 136 5.33 6.12 -11.23
N GLN A 137 5.26 5.64 -10.00
CA GLN A 137 4.55 4.41 -9.62
C GLN A 137 3.04 4.55 -9.80
N GLY A 138 2.45 5.57 -9.18
CA GLY A 138 1.03 5.87 -9.26
C GLY A 138 0.56 6.05 -10.70
N SER A 139 1.33 6.76 -11.52
CA SER A 139 0.99 6.99 -12.94
C SER A 139 0.80 5.71 -13.75
N MET A 140 1.51 4.61 -13.43
CA MET A 140 1.30 3.32 -14.08
C MET A 140 0.06 2.58 -13.56
N MET A 141 -0.40 2.88 -12.34
CA MET A 141 -1.51 2.22 -11.65
C MET A 141 -2.84 2.98 -11.78
N PHE A 142 -2.80 4.29 -12.04
CA PHE A 142 -3.97 5.16 -12.23
C PHE A 142 -4.97 4.67 -13.30
N PRO A 143 -4.55 4.01 -14.41
CA PRO A 143 -5.51 3.38 -15.32
C PRO A 143 -6.41 2.33 -14.68
N MET A 144 -5.92 1.59 -13.67
CA MET A 144 -6.74 0.61 -12.96
C MET A 144 -7.78 1.29 -12.07
N ALA A 145 -7.42 2.40 -11.42
CA ALA A 145 -8.36 3.19 -10.64
C ALA A 145 -9.48 3.78 -11.52
N ALA A 146 -9.13 4.33 -12.69
CA ALA A 146 -10.09 4.84 -13.67
C ALA A 146 -11.04 3.74 -14.20
N ARG A 147 -10.49 2.56 -14.53
CA ARG A 147 -11.26 1.39 -14.95
C ARG A 147 -12.21 0.90 -13.85
N SER A 148 -11.74 0.80 -12.61
CA SER A 148 -12.55 0.38 -11.45
C SER A 148 -13.71 1.35 -11.21
N ALA A 149 -13.45 2.67 -11.32
CA ALA A 149 -14.47 3.70 -11.20
C ALA A 149 -15.42 3.81 -12.42
N LYS A 150 -15.15 3.10 -13.52
CA LYS A 150 -15.84 3.22 -14.82
C LYS A 150 -15.87 4.67 -15.33
N GLN A 151 -14.75 5.37 -15.22
CA GLN A 151 -14.63 6.79 -15.53
C GLN A 151 -13.38 7.15 -16.31
N ARG A 152 -13.40 8.34 -16.92
CA ARG A 152 -12.21 9.01 -17.40
C ARG A 152 -11.69 9.92 -16.29
N ILE A 153 -10.46 9.73 -15.85
CA ILE A 153 -9.89 10.49 -14.73
C ILE A 153 -8.59 11.15 -15.17
N THR A 154 -8.48 12.45 -14.95
CA THR A 154 -7.23 13.20 -15.04
C THR A 154 -6.65 13.39 -13.65
N PHE A 155 -5.53 12.73 -13.38
CA PHE A 155 -4.73 12.92 -12.17
C PHE A 155 -3.76 14.07 -12.41
N VAL A 156 -3.80 15.08 -11.55
CA VAL A 156 -2.95 16.28 -11.64
C VAL A 156 -2.15 16.43 -10.36
N SER A 157 -0.83 16.43 -10.47
CA SER A 157 0.06 16.73 -9.36
C SER A 157 0.86 17.99 -9.67
N PRO A 158 0.59 19.12 -8.98
CA PRO A 158 1.35 20.36 -9.16
C PRO A 158 2.85 20.13 -9.00
N GLY A 159 3.65 20.52 -10.00
CA GLY A 159 5.10 20.31 -10.03
C GLY A 159 5.57 18.93 -10.53
N TYR A 160 4.66 17.99 -10.79
CA TYR A 160 4.98 16.62 -11.24
C TYR A 160 4.34 16.24 -12.58
N GLY A 161 3.25 16.91 -12.96
CA GLY A 161 2.58 16.76 -14.24
C GLY A 161 1.14 16.29 -14.11
N SER A 162 0.59 15.80 -15.22
CA SER A 162 -0.75 15.22 -15.25
C SER A 162 -0.79 13.97 -16.13
N THR A 163 -1.71 13.07 -15.82
CA THR A 163 -2.00 11.90 -16.66
C THR A 163 -3.50 11.68 -16.70
N THR A 164 -4.00 11.31 -17.87
CA THR A 164 -5.42 11.00 -18.07
C THR A 164 -5.57 9.52 -18.40
N SER A 165 -6.51 8.86 -17.74
CA SER A 165 -6.77 7.44 -17.96
C SER A 165 -8.26 7.15 -18.02
N GLY A 166 -8.65 6.10 -18.74
CA GLY A 166 -10.04 5.68 -18.92
C GLY A 166 -10.60 5.98 -20.31
N PRO A 167 -11.75 5.39 -20.68
CA PRO A 167 -12.33 5.51 -22.02
C PRO A 167 -12.74 6.95 -22.34
N ALA A 168 -12.60 7.36 -23.60
CA ALA A 168 -12.93 8.72 -24.01
C ALA A 168 -14.42 9.07 -23.85
N SER A 169 -15.30 8.07 -23.92
CA SER A 169 -16.75 8.18 -23.76
C SER A 169 -17.23 8.17 -22.30
N ALA A 170 -16.35 7.93 -21.33
CA ALA A 170 -16.73 7.85 -19.93
C ALA A 170 -16.81 9.25 -19.30
N PRO A 171 -17.66 9.45 -18.27
CA PRO A 171 -17.71 10.71 -17.53
C PRO A 171 -16.32 11.12 -17.01
N MET A 172 -15.95 12.37 -17.23
CA MET A 172 -14.62 12.88 -16.92
C MET A 172 -14.57 13.50 -15.52
N ARG A 173 -13.53 13.15 -14.75
CA ARG A 173 -13.22 13.77 -13.46
C ARG A 173 -11.77 14.22 -13.40
N LYS A 174 -11.53 15.32 -12.71
CA LYS A 174 -10.19 15.80 -12.39
C LYS A 174 -9.90 15.60 -10.91
N ILE A 175 -8.77 14.99 -10.61
CA ILE A 175 -8.31 14.74 -9.24
C ILE A 175 -6.94 15.39 -9.08
N THR A 176 -6.85 16.34 -8.16
CA THR A 176 -5.63 17.13 -7.95
C THR A 176 -5.10 16.93 -6.53
N GLY A 177 -3.81 16.67 -6.37
CA GLY A 177 -3.19 16.45 -5.07
C GLY A 177 -1.69 16.16 -5.18
N ALA A 178 -1.03 16.00 -4.04
CA ALA A 178 0.36 15.52 -4.02
C ALA A 178 0.44 14.07 -4.54
N PRO A 179 1.58 13.61 -5.09
CA PRO A 179 1.71 12.25 -5.63
C PRO A 179 1.31 11.14 -4.67
N GLU A 180 1.67 11.27 -3.39
CA GLU A 180 1.32 10.34 -2.33
C GLU A 180 -0.19 10.28 -2.06
N GLU A 181 -0.88 11.41 -2.11
CA GLU A 181 -2.33 11.49 -1.88
C GLU A 181 -3.11 10.96 -3.08
N LEU A 182 -2.65 11.24 -4.30
CA LEU A 182 -3.22 10.66 -5.52
C LEU A 182 -3.04 9.14 -5.55
N LEU A 183 -1.90 8.65 -5.06
CA LEU A 183 -1.65 7.21 -4.92
C LEU A 183 -2.64 6.59 -3.91
N LEU A 184 -2.76 7.15 -2.71
CA LEU A 184 -3.72 6.65 -1.71
C LEU A 184 -5.16 6.65 -2.25
N TRP A 185 -5.57 7.74 -2.92
CA TRP A 185 -6.90 7.83 -3.54
C TRP A 185 -7.10 6.75 -4.60
N ALA A 186 -6.12 6.53 -5.48
CA ALA A 186 -6.17 5.53 -6.54
C ALA A 186 -6.26 4.09 -6.00
N PHE A 187 -5.67 3.83 -4.84
CA PHE A 187 -5.74 2.54 -4.13
C PHE A 187 -6.91 2.44 -3.13
N GLY A 188 -7.91 3.30 -3.27
CA GLY A 188 -9.19 3.17 -2.58
C GLY A 188 -9.28 3.88 -1.24
N ARG A 189 -8.23 4.57 -0.76
CA ARG A 189 -8.24 5.32 0.51
C ARG A 189 -8.87 6.70 0.30
N LYS A 190 -9.98 6.76 -0.43
CA LYS A 190 -10.56 8.00 -0.98
C LYS A 190 -10.91 9.03 0.10
N GLU A 191 -11.49 8.59 1.21
CA GLU A 191 -11.92 9.45 2.31
C GLU A 191 -10.76 9.96 3.17
N LYS A 192 -9.62 9.26 3.13
CA LYS A 192 -8.43 9.56 3.92
C LYS A 192 -7.34 10.24 3.10
N ALA A 193 -7.51 10.33 1.78
CA ALA A 193 -6.58 10.99 0.87
C ALA A 193 -6.93 12.47 0.70
N GLN A 194 -5.91 13.32 0.77
CA GLN A 194 -6.05 14.77 0.63
C GLN A 194 -5.96 15.17 -0.84
N VAL A 195 -7.08 15.05 -1.54
CA VAL A 195 -7.21 15.42 -2.94
C VAL A 195 -8.39 16.35 -3.18
N SER A 196 -8.25 17.26 -4.13
CA SER A 196 -9.35 18.04 -4.66
C SER A 196 -9.98 17.30 -5.84
N ILE A 197 -11.28 17.06 -5.77
CA ILE A 197 -12.05 16.46 -6.86
C ILE A 197 -12.86 17.56 -7.54
N GLY A 198 -12.72 17.67 -8.85
CA GLY A 198 -13.52 18.57 -9.67
C GLY A 198 -14.07 17.85 -10.90
N GLU A 199 -15.08 18.46 -11.50
CA GLU A 199 -15.43 18.15 -12.89
C GLU A 199 -14.33 18.72 -13.79
N ALA A 200 -14.07 18.04 -14.91
CA ALA A 200 -13.10 18.48 -15.91
C ALA A 200 -13.78 19.39 -16.94
#